data_AF-A0A1F5VKI0-F1
#
_entry.id   AF-A0A1F5VKI0-F1
#
_cell.length_a   1.000
_cell.length_b   1.000
_cell.length_c   1.000
_cell.angle_alpha   90.00
_cell.angle_beta   90.00
_cell.angle_gamma   90.00
#
_symmetry.space_group_name_H-M   'P 1'
#
loop_
_entity.id
_entity.type
_entity.pdbx_description
1 polymer ?
#
loop_
_entity_poly.entity_id
_entity_poly.type
_entity_poly.pdbx_seq_one_letter_code
_entity_poly.pdbx_strand_id
1 'polypeptide(L)'
;MVQNWLLKCKAWFLPREGEILFVVALISISIISFSLGRLSAINDRKTPIQVLGDRPTQTAEVLSSVKEKTEPKAKIDEKNALYVGSKNGSVYHFPWCPGAQKMKEGNKIFFSSKEEAEKAGYRPAANCDGL
;
A
#
# COMPACT_ATOMS: atom_id res chain seq x y z
N MET A 1 34.03 -13.90 11.93
CA MET A 1 34.05 -12.43 11.71
C MET A 1 32.89 -11.71 12.41
N VAL A 2 31.64 -12.13 12.22
CA VAL A 2 30.44 -11.45 12.80
C VAL A 2 30.42 -11.43 14.34
N GLN A 3 30.87 -12.51 15.00
CA GLN A 3 30.87 -12.62 16.46
C GLN A 3 31.83 -11.61 17.14
N ASN A 4 33.03 -11.42 16.60
CA ASN A 4 34.00 -10.44 17.11
C ASN A 4 33.53 -8.99 16.88
N TRP A 5 32.76 -8.75 15.82
CA TRP A 5 32.18 -7.44 15.53
C TRP A 5 31.04 -7.12 16.51
N LEU A 6 30.15 -8.09 16.76
CA LEU A 6 29.08 -7.96 17.76
C LEU A 6 29.62 -7.70 19.17
N LEU A 7 30.70 -8.38 19.58
CA LEU A 7 31.34 -8.14 20.87
C LEU A 7 31.98 -6.74 20.96
N LYS A 8 32.61 -6.25 19.88
CA LYS A 8 33.12 -4.87 19.79
C LYS A 8 32.01 -3.83 19.86
N CYS A 9 30.91 -4.04 19.14
CA CYS A 9 29.75 -3.17 19.22
C CYS A 9 29.15 -3.18 20.63
N LYS A 10 28.98 -4.36 21.23
CA LYS A 10 28.45 -4.46 22.60
C LYS A 10 29.35 -3.72 23.60
N ALA A 11 30.67 -3.89 23.52
CA ALA A 11 31.64 -3.19 24.37
C ALA A 11 31.66 -1.66 24.16
N TRP A 12 31.33 -1.17 22.96
CA TRP A 12 31.25 0.26 22.66
C TRP A 12 29.93 0.88 23.13
N PHE A 13 28.85 0.12 23.10
CA PHE A 13 27.49 0.59 23.44
C PHE A 13 27.16 0.46 24.94
N LEU A 14 27.70 -0.52 25.68
CA LEU A 14 27.45 -0.69 27.12
C LEU A 14 27.81 0.53 28.00
N PRO A 15 28.95 1.22 27.83
CA PRO A 15 29.33 2.31 28.73
C PRO A 15 28.61 3.64 28.46
N ARG A 16 27.81 3.74 27.38
CA ARG A 16 27.08 4.96 26.97
C ARG A 16 25.61 4.69 26.65
N GLU A 17 25.05 3.63 27.21
CA GLU A 17 23.69 3.19 26.93
C GLU A 17 22.64 4.30 27.12
N GLY A 18 22.73 5.11 28.18
CA GLY A 18 21.80 6.21 28.43
C GLY A 18 21.83 7.32 27.36
N GLU A 19 23.01 7.79 27.00
CA GLU A 19 23.21 8.83 25.97
C GLU A 19 22.77 8.35 24.58
N ILE A 20 23.10 7.10 24.25
CA ILE A 20 22.74 6.50 22.98
C ILE A 20 21.23 6.28 22.90
N LEU A 21 20.60 5.82 23.98
CA LEU A 21 19.14 5.69 24.06
C LEU A 21 18.45 7.04 23.89
N PHE A 22 19.00 8.11 24.47
CA PHE A 22 18.47 9.46 24.33
C PHE A 22 18.54 9.94 22.87
N VAL A 23 19.68 9.75 22.21
CA VAL A 23 19.86 10.12 20.79
C VAL A 23 18.93 9.30 19.89
N VAL A 24 18.82 7.99 20.11
CA VAL A 24 17.91 7.11 19.35
C VAL A 24 16.46 7.49 19.58
N ALA A 25 16.08 7.87 20.80
CA ALA A 25 14.73 8.34 21.11
C ALA A 25 14.42 9.64 20.37
N LEU A 26 15.34 10.61 20.36
CA LEU A 26 15.17 11.87 19.62
C LEU A 26 15.02 11.65 18.11
N ILE A 27 15.82 10.74 17.53
CA ILE A 27 15.72 10.36 16.12
C ILE A 27 14.36 9.69 15.86
N SER A 28 13.93 8.79 16.74
CA SER A 28 12.66 8.07 16.60
C SER A 28 11.46 9.03 16.66
N ILE A 29 11.45 9.96 17.61
CA ILE A 29 10.40 11.00 17.73
C ILE A 29 10.34 11.84 16.44
N SER A 30 11.50 12.23 15.90
CA SER A 30 11.57 13.01 14.66
C SER A 30 10.94 12.27 13.47
N ILE A 31 11.25 10.97 13.30
CA ILE A 31 10.71 10.14 12.23
C ILE A 31 9.19 9.98 12.37
N ILE A 32 8.71 9.75 13.59
CA ILE A 32 7.28 9.58 13.87
C ILE A 32 6.52 10.87 13.53
N SER A 33 6.98 12.03 13.98
CA SER A 33 6.36 13.33 13.69
C SER A 33 6.35 13.64 12.20
N PHE A 34 7.46 13.42 11.48
CA PHE A 34 7.54 13.64 10.05
C PHE A 34 6.60 12.72 9.26
N SER A 35 6.52 11.45 9.65
CA SER A 35 5.65 10.44 9.02
C SER A 35 4.17 10.79 9.19
N LEU A 36 3.78 11.25 10.39
CA LEU A 36 2.41 11.70 10.66
C LEU A 36 2.07 12.98 9.88
N GLY A 37 2.99 13.95 9.80
CA GLY A 37 2.79 15.16 9.01
C GLY A 37 2.58 14.87 7.51
N ARG A 38 3.37 13.94 6.95
CA ARG A 38 3.20 13.46 5.57
C ARG A 38 1.86 12.76 5.35
N LEU A 39 1.35 12.04 6.35
CA LEU A 39 0.05 11.38 6.28
C LEU A 39 -1.11 12.39 6.34
N SER A 40 -0.98 13.45 7.14
CA SER A 40 -2.01 14.50 7.24
C SER A 40 -2.20 15.27 5.93
N ALA A 41 -1.14 15.47 5.14
CA ALA A 41 -1.21 16.17 3.86
C ALA A 41 -1.89 15.37 2.73
N ILE A 42 -2.21 14.10 2.94
CA ILE A 42 -2.83 13.24 1.92
C ILE A 42 -4.37 13.44 1.86
N ASN A 43 -4.98 14.08 2.87
CA ASN A 43 -6.43 14.18 3.00
C ASN A 43 -7.08 15.33 2.20
N ASP A 44 -6.29 16.20 1.56
CA ASP A 44 -6.79 17.40 0.84
C ASP A 44 -6.93 17.24 -0.68
N ARG A 45 -7.02 16.01 -1.19
CA ARG A 45 -7.39 15.78 -2.60
C ARG A 45 -8.91 15.78 -2.81
N LYS A 46 -9.58 16.88 -2.46
CA LYS A 46 -10.89 17.19 -3.05
C LYS A 46 -10.64 18.00 -4.31
N THR A 47 -10.41 17.32 -5.43
CA THR A 47 -10.42 17.98 -6.73
C THR A 47 -11.83 18.54 -6.98
N PRO A 48 -12.02 19.86 -7.19
CA PRO A 48 -13.27 20.34 -7.74
C PRO A 48 -13.42 19.77 -9.15
N ILE A 49 -14.53 19.07 -9.39
CA ILE A 49 -14.90 18.49 -10.67
C ILE A 49 -15.07 19.65 -11.67
N GLN A 50 -14.14 19.79 -12.61
CA GLN A 50 -14.33 20.64 -13.78
C GLN A 50 -14.99 19.79 -14.87
N VAL A 51 -16.29 20.00 -15.07
CA VAL A 51 -17.02 19.47 -16.23
C VAL A 51 -16.65 20.37 -17.41
N LEU A 52 -15.77 19.91 -18.29
CA LEU A 52 -15.59 20.48 -19.62
C LEU A 52 -16.06 19.43 -20.63
N GLY A 53 -17.07 19.82 -21.40
CA GLY A 53 -17.89 18.93 -22.22
C GLY A 53 -17.18 18.22 -23.36
N ASP A 54 -17.96 17.31 -23.94
CA ASP A 54 -17.66 16.41 -25.05
C ASP A 54 -16.74 16.96 -26.15
N ARG A 55 -15.70 16.20 -26.49
CA ARG A 55 -15.31 15.93 -27.88
C ARG A 55 -14.32 14.76 -27.99
N PRO A 56 -14.56 13.79 -28.90
CA PRO A 56 -13.59 12.74 -29.19
C PRO A 56 -12.63 13.23 -30.26
N THR A 57 -11.35 13.35 -29.96
CA THR A 57 -10.31 13.32 -31.00
C THR A 57 -9.08 12.58 -30.48
N GLN A 58 -8.90 11.40 -31.05
CA GLN A 58 -7.65 10.65 -31.03
C GLN A 58 -6.52 11.54 -31.53
N THR A 59 -5.43 11.65 -30.78
CA THR A 59 -4.12 11.82 -31.41
C THR A 59 -3.14 10.92 -30.69
N ALA A 60 -2.61 9.99 -31.47
CA ALA A 60 -1.62 9.02 -31.08
C ALA A 60 -0.30 9.71 -30.71
N GLU A 61 0.16 9.49 -29.49
CA GLU A 61 1.59 9.42 -29.20
C GLU A 61 1.86 8.00 -28.69
N VAL A 62 2.21 7.17 -29.66
CA VAL A 62 2.62 5.78 -29.50
C VAL A 62 4.15 5.77 -29.39
N LEU A 63 4.61 5.00 -28.41
CA LEU A 63 5.94 4.41 -28.29
C LEU A 63 7.12 5.32 -27.88
N SER A 64 7.49 5.20 -26.61
CA SER A 64 8.76 4.52 -26.30
C SER A 64 8.79 3.92 -24.90
N SER A 65 9.19 2.64 -24.88
CA SER A 65 9.69 1.88 -23.74
C SER A 65 8.67 1.15 -22.86
N VAL A 66 8.23 -0.01 -23.35
CA VAL A 66 8.03 -1.19 -22.50
C VAL A 66 9.28 -2.06 -22.62
N LYS A 67 10.08 -2.13 -21.54
CA LYS A 67 10.80 -3.35 -21.15
C LYS A 67 11.11 -3.35 -19.65
N GLU A 68 10.12 -3.85 -18.91
CA GLU A 68 10.23 -4.82 -17.81
C GLU A 68 11.63 -5.05 -17.19
N LYS A 69 11.84 -4.60 -15.94
CA LYS A 69 11.67 -5.44 -14.73
C LYS A 69 12.26 -4.72 -13.50
N THR A 70 11.40 -4.35 -12.55
CA THR A 70 11.49 -4.55 -11.09
C THR A 70 10.47 -3.62 -10.43
N GLU A 71 9.65 -4.19 -9.55
CA GLU A 71 8.55 -3.55 -8.82
C GLU A 71 8.85 -2.11 -8.36
N PRO A 72 7.83 -1.25 -8.44
CA PRO A 72 7.13 -0.92 -7.21
C PRO A 72 5.63 -1.11 -7.38
N LYS A 73 5.07 -1.97 -6.53
CA LYS A 73 3.66 -2.11 -6.16
C LYS A 73 2.86 -0.85 -6.51
N ALA A 74 2.29 -0.83 -7.70
CA ALA A 74 1.39 0.23 -8.12
C ALA A 74 0.20 0.15 -7.16
N LYS A 75 -0.04 1.24 -6.43
CA LYS A 75 -1.28 1.39 -5.68
C LYS A 75 -2.40 1.33 -6.71
N ILE A 76 -3.09 0.20 -6.74
CA ILE A 76 -4.30 0.03 -7.52
C ILE A 76 -5.29 1.03 -6.91
N ASP A 77 -5.62 2.08 -7.65
CA ASP A 77 -6.64 3.03 -7.24
C ASP A 77 -7.94 2.26 -6.97
N GLU A 78 -8.57 2.52 -5.82
CA GLU A 78 -9.80 1.83 -5.39
C GLU A 78 -10.93 1.89 -6.45
N LYS A 79 -10.84 2.84 -7.39
CA LYS A 79 -11.78 3.02 -8.50
C LYS A 79 -11.59 2.04 -9.67
N ASN A 80 -10.41 1.43 -9.83
CA ASN A 80 -10.10 0.51 -10.94
C ASN A 80 -9.87 -0.93 -10.46
N ALA A 81 -10.03 -1.20 -9.16
CA ALA A 81 -9.89 -2.52 -8.62
C ALA A 81 -11.14 -3.36 -8.90
N LEU A 82 -10.98 -4.41 -9.72
CA LEU A 82 -12.08 -5.30 -10.06
C LEU A 82 -12.42 -6.25 -8.90
N TYR A 83 -11.48 -6.51 -7.98
CA TYR A 83 -11.67 -7.47 -6.89
C TYR A 83 -11.25 -6.89 -5.54
N VAL A 84 -12.01 -7.21 -4.50
CA VAL A 84 -11.81 -6.79 -3.10
C VAL A 84 -11.68 -8.00 -2.20
N GLY A 85 -10.58 -8.09 -1.45
CA GLY A 85 -10.36 -9.06 -0.38
C GLY A 85 -10.31 -8.42 1.01
N SER A 86 -10.29 -9.26 2.04
CA SER A 86 -10.14 -8.85 3.45
C SER A 86 -8.71 -9.02 3.92
N LYS A 87 -8.13 -8.08 4.66
CA LYS A 87 -6.86 -8.34 5.37
C LYS A 87 -6.95 -9.49 6.37
N ASN A 88 -8.12 -9.68 6.98
CA ASN A 88 -8.36 -10.71 8.00
C ASN A 88 -8.99 -11.98 7.43
N GLY A 89 -9.21 -12.07 6.12
CA GLY A 89 -9.87 -13.19 5.49
C GLY A 89 -9.14 -13.63 4.23
N SER A 90 -9.41 -14.84 3.77
CA SER A 90 -8.79 -15.39 2.56
C SER A 90 -9.81 -15.49 1.43
N VAL A 91 -10.76 -14.55 1.37
CA VAL A 91 -11.84 -14.54 0.38
C VAL A 91 -11.85 -13.20 -0.34
N TYR A 92 -11.97 -13.24 -1.67
CA TYR A 92 -12.14 -12.07 -2.51
C TYR A 92 -13.57 -12.01 -3.09
N HIS A 93 -14.07 -10.80 -3.30
CA HIS A 93 -15.41 -10.45 -3.75
C HIS A 93 -15.31 -9.36 -4.82
N PHE A 94 -16.40 -9.08 -5.52
CA PHE A 94 -16.50 -7.81 -6.27
C PHE A 94 -16.73 -6.61 -5.34
N PRO A 95 -16.35 -5.37 -5.75
CA PRO A 95 -16.59 -4.15 -4.97
C PRO A 95 -18.07 -3.89 -4.66
N TRP A 96 -18.97 -4.31 -5.55
CA TRP A 96 -20.41 -4.15 -5.41
C TRP A 96 -21.06 -5.22 -4.51
N CYS A 97 -20.31 -6.26 -4.13
CA CYS A 97 -20.83 -7.38 -3.37
C CYS A 97 -21.23 -6.97 -1.93
N PRO A 98 -22.31 -7.50 -1.35
CA PRO A 98 -22.70 -7.21 0.04
C PRO A 98 -21.61 -7.58 1.05
N GLY A 99 -20.81 -8.61 0.77
CA GLY A 99 -19.63 -8.97 1.56
C GLY A 99 -18.60 -7.84 1.60
N ALA A 100 -18.27 -7.26 0.43
CA ALA A 100 -17.31 -6.18 0.29
C ALA A 100 -17.80 -4.85 0.90
N GLN A 101 -19.09 -4.54 0.80
CA GLN A 101 -19.64 -3.29 1.35
C GLN A 101 -19.63 -3.25 2.88
N LYS A 102 -19.86 -4.39 3.54
CA LYS A 102 -19.84 -4.48 5.01
C LYS A 102 -18.43 -4.41 5.61
N MET A 103 -17.39 -4.52 4.78
CA MET A 103 -16.01 -4.49 5.23
C MET A 103 -15.55 -3.06 5.51
N LYS A 104 -14.83 -2.89 6.62
CA LYS A 104 -14.17 -1.62 6.94
C LYS A 104 -13.15 -1.29 5.85
N GLU A 105 -13.09 -0.05 5.40
CA GLU A 105 -12.15 0.41 4.36
C GLU A 105 -10.70 0.06 4.71
N GLY A 106 -10.29 0.22 5.97
CA GLY A 106 -8.95 -0.15 6.44
C GLY A 106 -8.60 -1.64 6.31
N ASN A 107 -9.60 -2.50 6.14
CA ASN A 107 -9.46 -3.95 5.98
C ASN A 107 -9.65 -4.42 4.54
N LYS A 108 -9.99 -3.53 3.60
CA LYS A 108 -10.12 -3.88 2.18
C LYS A 108 -8.73 -3.98 1.55
N ILE A 109 -8.55 -4.99 0.72
CA ILE A 109 -7.40 -5.15 -0.17
C ILE A 109 -7.96 -5.20 -1.57
N PHE A 110 -7.37 -4.45 -2.47
CA PHE A 110 -7.82 -4.33 -3.84
C PHE A 110 -6.87 -5.10 -4.76
N PHE A 111 -7.42 -5.88 -5.68
CA PHE A 111 -6.68 -6.63 -6.69
C PHE A 111 -7.12 -6.21 -8.08
N SER A 112 -6.18 -6.23 -9.03
CA SER A 112 -6.44 -5.85 -10.42
C SER A 112 -7.02 -7.02 -11.21
N SER A 113 -6.68 -8.25 -10.84
CA SER A 113 -7.14 -9.47 -11.51
C SER A 113 -7.43 -10.61 -10.53
N LYS A 114 -8.22 -11.59 -10.98
CA LYS A 114 -8.52 -12.80 -10.21
C LYS A 114 -7.25 -13.63 -9.94
N GLU A 115 -6.34 -13.71 -10.91
CA GLU A 115 -5.10 -14.50 -10.76
C GLU A 115 -4.18 -13.88 -9.72
N GLU A 116 -4.20 -12.56 -9.57
CA GLU A 116 -3.47 -11.85 -8.52
C GLU A 116 -4.01 -12.19 -7.14
N ALA A 117 -5.34 -12.22 -6.98
CA ALA A 117 -6.00 -12.60 -5.73
C ALA A 117 -5.72 -14.07 -5.37
N GLU A 118 -5.81 -14.99 -6.33
CA GLU A 118 -5.55 -16.41 -6.12
C GLU A 118 -4.07 -16.67 -5.77
N LYS A 119 -3.13 -16.01 -6.46
CA LYS A 119 -1.69 -16.09 -6.11
C LYS A 119 -1.41 -15.52 -4.73
N ALA A 120 -2.17 -14.53 -4.29
CA ALA A 120 -2.11 -13.99 -2.94
C ALA A 120 -2.78 -14.91 -1.89
N GLY A 121 -3.35 -16.04 -2.30
CA GLY A 121 -3.98 -17.03 -1.41
C GLY A 121 -5.45 -16.77 -1.10
N TYR A 122 -6.11 -15.91 -1.88
CA TYR A 122 -7.53 -15.61 -1.72
C TYR A 122 -8.38 -16.55 -2.58
N ARG A 123 -9.54 -16.95 -2.04
CA ARG A 123 -10.53 -17.80 -2.70
C ARG A 123 -11.73 -16.99 -3.16
N PRO A 124 -12.44 -17.44 -4.21
CA PRO A 124 -13.66 -16.78 -4.62
C PRO A 124 -14.74 -16.88 -3.53
N ALA A 125 -15.45 -15.78 -3.33
CA ALA A 125 -16.62 -15.72 -2.48
C ALA A 125 -17.80 -16.52 -3.03
N ALA A 126 -18.25 -17.51 -2.27
CA ALA A 126 -19.46 -18.28 -2.61
C ALA A 126 -20.76 -17.47 -2.52
N ASN A 127 -20.74 -16.32 -1.85
CA ASN A 127 -21.89 -15.44 -1.64
C ASN A 127 -21.93 -14.24 -2.59
N CYS A 128 -21.18 -14.31 -3.69
CA CYS A 128 -21.16 -13.27 -4.72
C CYS A 128 -21.48 -13.89 -6.08
N ASP A 129 -22.59 -13.51 -6.67
CA ASP A 129 -22.98 -14.02 -7.99
C ASP A 129 -22.00 -13.51 -9.07
N GLY A 130 -21.43 -14.45 -9.83
CA GLY A 130 -20.56 -14.14 -10.99
C GLY A 130 -19.05 -14.17 -10.74
N LEU A 131 -18.57 -14.74 -9.62
CA LEU A 131 -17.15 -14.91 -9.30
C LEU A 131 -16.53 -16.21 -9.81
#